data_AF-A0A1Z4NHF8-F1
#
_entry.id   AF-A0A1Z4NHF8-F1
#
_cell.length_a   1.000
_cell.length_b   1.000
_cell.length_c   1.000
_cell.angle_alpha   90.00
_cell.angle_beta   90.00
_cell.angle_gamma   90.00
#
_symmetry.space_group_name_H-M   'P 1'
#
loop_
_entity.id
_entity.type
_entity.pdbx_description
1 polymer ?
#
loop_
_entity_poly.entity_id
_entity_poly.type
_entity_poly.pdbx_seq_one_letter_code
_entity_poly.pdbx_strand_id
1 'polypeptide(L)' 'MRYITSVERIATEEGLQQGTKQGLIKGIALGLKLNFGDAGTDLLPEIEEIGDVDILSAVLDAIESVDTVEQLRQVYRSNS' A
#
# COMPACT_ATOMS: atom_id res chain seq x y z
N MET A 1 -35.69 18.96 12.53
CA MET A 1 -34.26 18.56 12.64
C MET A 1 -34.13 17.10 12.26
N ARG A 2 -33.50 16.79 11.12
CA ARG A 2 -33.23 15.40 10.70
C ARG A 2 -31.85 15.04 11.26
N TYR A 3 -31.78 14.08 12.16
CA TYR A 3 -30.50 13.52 12.61
C TYR A 3 -29.91 12.77 11.43
N ILE A 4 -29.11 13.46 10.60
CA ILE A 4 -28.25 12.82 9.61
C ILE A 4 -27.12 12.21 10.44
N THR A 5 -27.43 11.02 10.91
CA THR A 5 -26.77 10.25 11.94
C THR A 5 -25.34 9.93 11.50
N SER A 6 -24.43 9.98 12.46
CA SER A 6 -22.98 9.78 12.37
C SER A 6 -22.50 8.62 11.48
N VAL A 7 -23.37 7.66 11.14
CA VAL A 7 -23.08 6.56 10.20
C VAL A 7 -22.74 7.03 8.78
N GLU A 8 -23.33 8.12 8.27
CA GLU A 8 -22.99 8.61 6.91
C GLU A 8 -21.61 9.29 6.86
N ARG A 9 -21.17 9.90 7.98
CA ARG A 9 -19.81 10.43 8.09
C ARG A 9 -18.79 9.29 8.17
N ILE A 10 -19.04 8.31 9.02
CA ILE A 10 -18.16 7.16 9.23
C ILE A 10 -18.01 6.36 7.92
N ALA A 11 -19.11 6.07 7.21
CA ALA A 11 -19.05 5.32 5.94
C ALA A 11 -18.24 6.04 4.85
N THR A 12 -18.24 7.38 4.83
CA THR A 12 -17.49 8.17 3.85
C THR A 12 -16.00 8.20 4.17
N GLU A 13 -15.66 8.34 5.46
CA GLU A 13 -14.28 8.37 5.93
C GLU A 13 -13.60 6.98 5.81
N GLU A 14 -14.32 5.90 6.14
CA GLU A 14 -13.82 4.53 5.98
C GLU A 14 -13.64 4.16 4.51
N GLY A 15 -14.60 4.50 3.64
CA GLY A 15 -14.51 4.21 2.21
C GLY A 15 -13.33 4.91 1.51
N LEU A 16 -13.00 6.14 1.91
CA LEU A 16 -11.86 6.87 1.36
C LEU A 16 -10.53 6.25 1.80
N GLN A 17 -10.39 5.92 3.09
CA GLN A 17 -9.17 5.29 3.62
C GLN A 17 -8.92 3.91 3.00
N GLN A 18 -9.97 3.10 2.83
CA GLN A 18 -9.85 1.81 2.15
C GLN A 18 -9.48 1.97 0.67
N GLY A 19 -10.04 2.97 -0.03
CA GLY A 19 -9.71 3.26 -1.42
C GLY A 19 -8.24 3.66 -1.60
N THR A 20 -7.70 4.50 -0.72
CA THR A 20 -6.28 4.89 -0.75
C THR A 20 -5.36 3.69 -0.53
N LYS A 21 -5.64 2.86 0.48
CA LYS A 21 -4.84 1.66 0.76
C LYS A 21 -4.86 0.69 -0.42
N GLN A 22 -6.04 0.38 -0.97
CA GLN A 22 -6.16 -0.51 -2.12
C GLN A 22 -5.49 0.06 -3.37
N GLY A 23 -5.53 1.39 -3.57
CA GLY A 23 -4.83 2.07 -4.65
C GLY A 23 -3.32 1.91 -4.55
N LEU A 24 -2.75 2.13 -3.36
CA LEU A 24 -1.32 1.95 -3.11
C LEU A 24 -0.89 0.50 -3.31
N ILE A 25 -1.62 -0.47 -2.74
CA ILE A 25 -1.30 -1.90 -2.92
C ILE A 25 -1.32 -2.28 -4.41
N LYS A 26 -2.33 -1.82 -5.18
CA LYS A 26 -2.38 -2.08 -6.63
C LYS A 26 -1.23 -1.42 -7.39
N GLY A 27 -0.87 -0.19 -7.02
CA GLY A 27 0.27 0.53 -7.60
C GLY A 27 1.58 -0.22 -7.34
N ILE A 28 1.80 -0.65 -6.11
CA ILE A 28 2.96 -1.44 -5.69
C ILE A 28 2.99 -2.77 -6.42
N ALA A 29 1.87 -3.50 -6.47
CA ALA A 29 1.76 -4.77 -7.21
C ALA A 29 2.15 -4.61 -8.68
N LEU A 30 1.67 -3.54 -9.32
CA LEU A 30 1.99 -3.25 -10.70
C LEU A 30 3.45 -2.86 -10.88
N GLY A 31 3.98 -1.96 -10.04
CA GLY A 31 5.37 -1.53 -10.07
C GLY A 31 6.35 -2.68 -9.83
N LEU A 32 6.03 -3.56 -8.88
CA LEU A 32 6.78 -4.77 -8.59
C LEU A 32 6.76 -5.75 -9.75
N LYS A 33 5.59 -5.97 -10.35
CA LYS A 33 5.45 -6.88 -11.50
C LYS A 33 6.17 -6.35 -12.75
N LEU A 34 6.18 -5.03 -12.96
CA LEU A 34 6.83 -4.41 -14.11
C LEU A 34 8.35 -4.33 -13.94
N ASN A 35 8.85 -3.96 -12.75
CA ASN A 35 10.29 -3.83 -12.51
C ASN A 35 10.96 -5.16 -12.16
N PHE A 36 10.29 -6.03 -11.41
CA PHE A 36 10.89 -7.24 -10.83
C PHE A 36 10.23 -8.55 -11.25
N GLY A 37 9.09 -8.51 -11.95
CA GLY A 37 8.38 -9.71 -12.41
C GLY A 37 7.94 -10.62 -11.26
N ASP A 38 8.29 -11.91 -11.35
CA ASP A 38 7.97 -12.92 -10.34
C ASP A 38 8.58 -12.61 -8.96
N ALA A 39 9.79 -12.03 -8.92
CA ALA A 39 10.46 -11.71 -7.66
C ALA A 39 9.70 -10.68 -6.82
N GLY A 40 9.03 -9.72 -7.49
CA GLY A 40 8.17 -8.75 -6.81
C GLY A 40 6.82 -9.33 -6.38
N THR A 41 6.37 -10.40 -7.03
CA THR A 41 5.09 -11.06 -6.69
C THR A 41 5.20 -11.84 -5.38
N ASP A 42 6.40 -12.32 -5.03
CA ASP A 42 6.67 -12.99 -3.75
C ASP A 42 6.53 -12.02 -2.55
N LEU A 43 6.80 -10.73 -2.76
CA LEU A 43 6.68 -9.70 -1.73
C LEU A 43 5.26 -9.15 -1.57
N LEU A 44 4.38 -9.37 -2.55
CA LEU A 44 2.99 -8.90 -2.46
C LEU A 44 2.25 -9.36 -1.20
N PRO A 45 2.28 -10.64 -0.80
CA PRO A 45 1.61 -11.06 0.44
C PRO A 45 2.19 -10.36 1.69
N GLU A 46 3.50 -10.12 1.75
CA GLU A 46 4.12 -9.34 2.85
C GLU A 46 3.59 -7.91 2.87
N ILE A 47 3.47 -7.28 1.70
CA ILE A 47 3.03 -5.89 1.55
C ILE A 47 1.53 -5.74 1.79
N GLU A 48 0.72 -6.72 1.41
CA GLU A 48 -0.73 -6.73 1.71
C GLU A 48 -1.00 -6.87 3.21
N GLU A 49 -0.10 -7.54 3.94
CA GLU A 49 -0.15 -7.64 5.41
C GLU A 49 0.15 -6.29 6.08
N ILE A 50 0.87 -5.39 5.39
CA ILE A 50 1.16 -4.04 5.90
C ILE A 50 -0.14 -3.23 5.99
N GLY A 51 -0.48 -2.88 7.22
CA GLY A 51 -1.61 -2.01 7.56
C GLY A 51 -1.40 -0.54 7.19
N ASP A 52 -0.13 -0.14 7.10
CA ASP A 52 0.30 1.25 7.17
C ASP A 52 0.40 1.91 5.79
N VAL A 53 -0.42 2.93 5.57
CA VAL A 53 -0.48 3.72 4.33
C VAL A 53 0.82 4.48 4.06
N ASP A 54 1.53 4.88 5.11
CA ASP A 54 2.81 5.59 5.01
C ASP A 54 3.91 4.66 4.51
N ILE A 55 4.02 3.46 5.09
CA ILE A 55 4.95 2.42 4.64
C ILE A 55 4.64 2.01 3.20
N LEU A 56 3.37 1.78 2.86
CA LEU A 56 2.98 1.45 1.49
C LEU A 56 3.38 2.56 0.50
N SER A 57 3.22 3.83 0.87
CA SER A 57 3.65 4.96 0.03
C SER A 57 5.16 5.01 -0.12
N ALA A 58 5.92 4.81 0.96
CA ALA A 58 7.38 4.76 0.91
C ALA A 58 7.89 3.58 0.06
N VAL A 59 7.21 2.43 0.13
CA VAL A 59 7.52 1.28 -0.73
C VAL A 59 7.26 1.62 -2.19
N LEU A 60 6.13 2.25 -2.52
CA LEU A 60 5.83 2.65 -3.89
C LEU A 60 6.88 3.61 -4.48
N ASP A 61 7.31 4.61 -3.70
CA ASP A 61 8.38 5.54 -4.08
C ASP A 61 9.73 4.82 -4.23
N ALA A 62 10.01 3.90 -3.32
CA ALA A 62 11.21 3.07 -3.39
C ALA A 62 11.23 2.19 -4.64
N ILE A 63 10.10 1.68 -5.16
CA ILE A 63 10.08 0.88 -6.41
C ILE A 63 10.68 1.66 -7.58
N GLU A 64 10.51 2.98 -7.63
CA GLU A 64 11.06 3.82 -8.70
C GLU A 64 12.57 4.06 -8.52
N SER A 65 13.06 4.03 -7.27
CA SER A 65 14.47 4.28 -6.95
C SER A 65 15.34 3.03 -6.79
N VAL A 66 14.77 1.89 -6.39
CA VAL A 66 15.53 0.67 -6.07
C VAL A 66 15.60 -0.28 -7.27
N ASP A 67 16.80 -0.75 -7.57
CA ASP A 67 17.03 -1.70 -8.68
C ASP A 67 16.73 -3.16 -8.30
N THR A 68 16.50 -3.48 -7.03
CA THR A 68 16.23 -4.86 -6.57
C THR A 68 15.15 -4.97 -5.49
N VAL A 69 14.42 -6.08 -5.52
CA VAL A 69 13.39 -6.45 -4.52
C VAL A 69 13.93 -6.54 -3.10
N GLU A 70 15.20 -6.92 -2.92
CA GLU A 70 15.83 -7.02 -1.60
C GLU A 70 16.02 -5.65 -0.95
N GLN A 71 16.41 -4.63 -1.72
CA GLN A 71 16.52 -3.26 -1.22
C GLN A 71 15.14 -2.72 -0.84
N LEU A 72 14.14 -2.98 -1.68
CA LEU A 72 12.75 -2.62 -1.38
C LEU A 72 12.25 -3.27 -0.09
N ARG A 73 12.60 -4.54 0.14
CA ARG A 73 12.26 -5.27 1.36
C ARG A 73 12.85 -4.66 2.62
N GLN A 74 14.04 -4.06 2.52
CA GLN A 74 14.66 -3.37 3.65
C GLN A 74 13.91 -2.09 4.05
N VAL A 75 13.20 -1.43 3.11
CA VAL A 75 12.47 -0.20 3.38
C VAL A 75 11.36 -0.44 4.40
N TYR A 76 10.50 -1.43 4.18
CA TYR A 76 9.40 -1.73 5.11
C TYR A 76 9.84 -2.57 6.32
N ARG A 77 10.89 -3.39 6.22
CA ARG A 77 11.46 -4.09 7.40
C ARG A 77 12.17 -3.15 8.38
N SER A 78 12.82 -2.09 7.91
CA SER A 78 13.52 -1.14 8.79
C SER A 78 12.55 -0.25 9.56
N ASN A 79 11.31 -0.10 9.07
CA ASN A 79 10.26 0.69 9.70
C ASN A 79 9.35 -0.16 10.63
N SER A 80 9.75 -1.39 11.00
CA SER A 80 9.03 -2.28 11.93
C SER A 80 9.35 -2.03 13.39
#